data_AF-A0A949CL04-F1
#
_entry.id   AF-A0A949CL04-F1
#
_cell.length_a   1.000
_cell.length_b   1.000
_cell.length_c   1.000
_cell.angle_alpha   90.00
_cell.angle_beta   90.00
_cell.angle_gamma   90.00
#
_symmetry.space_group_name_H-M   'P 1'
#
loop_
_entity.id
_entity.type
_entity.pdbx_description
1 polymer ?
#
loop_
_entity_poly.entity_id
_entity_poly.type
_entity_poly.pdbx_seq_one_letter_code
_entity_poly.pdbx_strand_id
1 'polypeptide(L)'
;MKTRSDSNGKSLIAQGEPMVWLAGGMFAIACAMIVSLLGLILCQGLSTLWPKPYVVFPLEDGNFVGGEWIANQRYSISKDSIDELPEQAREKASRLLGDRSLLVSDQVYLRTGNFDVGNRHFTYVPTILLSSEKPVIPKDIWLVERLEWGVLFGLPIRIERNVAPEMDPGFAKKQLLLQQIDRFRPEDVADQQNFDAITTKLRDMAERSSGTGSDTLKKDIEQSFVATEPNEIQRQLIDSESRMRGVQSEIEHLKDRLGELDGRLARARIHVRKAELRDKTDLLSSLDDGIELATSLGGIEQQWRDFNDSLAFWTAQAGDESTVQPWLKRIAEQAKVEAKQELEPIAEALQEWKNTSIAPLPPQSKNAVEEAIRLAQEASASQASINAEISRLESIRSSEQLTFAIPISDGSQLEAVSEGVGFVRQSRSDGSIRYGWRPSDGSKVQGLTEKTILVADIVRWFQPNQLSLVGKARVYLSRWIEFLFGSPREAGVEG
;
A
#
# COMPACT_ATOMS: atom_id res chain seq x y z
N MET A 1 -43.26 45.30 -84.43
CA MET A 1 -43.61 44.23 -83.48
C MET A 1 -42.64 44.31 -82.31
N LYS A 2 -43.15 44.44 -81.07
CA LYS A 2 -42.37 44.64 -79.83
C LYS A 2 -41.54 43.39 -79.49
N THR A 3 -40.23 43.54 -79.30
CA THR A 3 -39.39 42.52 -78.63
C THR A 3 -39.42 42.78 -77.13
N ARG A 4 -40.00 41.83 -76.37
CA ARG A 4 -39.99 41.78 -74.91
C ARG A 4 -38.55 41.57 -74.42
N SER A 5 -38.10 42.42 -73.52
CA SER A 5 -36.91 42.20 -72.70
C SER A 5 -37.34 41.38 -71.47
N ASP A 6 -36.97 40.11 -71.41
CA ASP A 6 -37.12 39.29 -70.21
C ASP A 6 -36.05 39.68 -69.19
N SER A 7 -36.46 40.40 -68.15
CA SER A 7 -35.63 40.63 -66.97
C SER A 7 -35.57 39.34 -66.15
N ASN A 8 -34.51 38.56 -66.32
CA ASN A 8 -34.26 37.34 -65.56
C ASN A 8 -33.73 37.68 -64.15
N GLY A 9 -34.58 38.32 -63.33
CA GLY A 9 -34.33 38.51 -61.91
C GLY A 9 -34.55 37.20 -61.18
N LYS A 10 -33.52 36.35 -61.10
CA LYS A 10 -33.56 35.15 -60.25
C LYS A 10 -33.61 35.63 -58.80
N SER A 11 -34.78 35.53 -58.18
CA SER A 11 -34.99 35.85 -56.77
C SER A 11 -34.11 34.93 -55.91
N LEU A 12 -33.17 35.50 -55.16
CA LEU A 12 -32.26 34.80 -54.24
C LEU A 12 -33.00 33.98 -53.15
N ILE A 13 -34.29 34.26 -52.95
CA ILE A 13 -35.18 33.49 -52.06
C ILE A 13 -35.54 32.11 -52.64
N ALA A 14 -35.50 31.94 -53.98
CA ALA A 14 -35.91 30.70 -54.64
C ALA A 14 -34.85 29.58 -54.63
N GLN A 15 -33.60 29.87 -54.22
CA GLN A 15 -32.48 28.90 -54.23
C GLN A 15 -32.11 28.34 -52.84
N GLY A 16 -32.82 28.73 -51.77
CA GLY A 16 -32.55 28.20 -50.43
C GLY A 16 -31.25 28.69 -49.79
N GLU A 17 -30.53 29.63 -50.40
CA GLU A 17 -29.30 30.23 -49.85
C GLU A 17 -29.47 30.77 -48.42
N PRO A 18 -30.60 31.42 -48.03
CA PRO A 18 -30.81 31.85 -46.66
C PRO A 18 -30.89 30.68 -45.66
N MET A 19 -31.46 29.53 -46.06
CA MET A 19 -31.52 28.33 -45.23
C MET A 19 -30.13 27.73 -45.02
N VAL A 20 -29.26 27.76 -46.03
CA VAL A 20 -27.86 27.29 -45.92
C VAL A 20 -27.05 28.17 -44.97
N TRP A 21 -27.18 29.49 -45.06
CA TRP A 21 -26.53 30.42 -44.13
C TRP A 21 -27.05 30.27 -42.70
N LEU A 22 -28.36 30.06 -42.54
CA LEU A 22 -28.96 29.82 -41.23
C LEU A 22 -28.47 28.49 -40.63
N ALA A 23 -28.44 27.42 -41.42
CA ALA A 23 -27.91 26.12 -40.98
C ALA A 23 -26.42 26.21 -40.62
N GLY A 24 -25.62 26.88 -41.44
CA GLY A 24 -24.19 27.13 -41.16
C GLY A 24 -23.97 28.00 -39.92
N GLY A 25 -24.78 29.04 -39.72
CA GLY A 25 -24.76 29.88 -38.53
C GLY A 25 -25.15 29.12 -37.26
N MET A 26 -26.21 28.32 -37.32
CA MET A 26 -26.63 27.45 -36.20
C MET A 26 -25.58 26.39 -35.87
N PHE A 27 -24.93 25.80 -36.88
CA PHE A 27 -23.81 24.87 -36.69
C PHE A 27 -22.60 25.55 -36.05
N ALA A 28 -22.23 26.75 -36.50
CA ALA A 28 -21.15 27.53 -35.89
C ALA A 28 -21.44 27.87 -34.42
N ILE A 29 -22.67 28.25 -34.09
CA ILE A 29 -23.10 28.49 -32.71
C ILE A 29 -23.05 27.19 -31.90
N ALA A 30 -23.51 26.06 -32.44
CA ALA A 30 -23.45 24.77 -31.76
C ALA A 30 -22.00 24.34 -31.47
N CYS A 31 -21.09 24.48 -32.44
CA CYS A 31 -19.67 24.24 -32.23
C CYS A 31 -19.07 25.19 -31.19
N ALA A 32 -19.38 26.49 -31.25
CA ALA A 32 -18.92 27.46 -30.27
C ALA A 32 -19.43 27.09 -28.86
N MET A 33 -20.69 26.71 -28.71
CA MET A 33 -21.29 26.28 -27.45
C MET A 33 -20.60 25.03 -26.90
N ILE A 34 -20.34 24.02 -27.74
CA ILE A 34 -19.62 22.80 -27.34
C ILE A 34 -18.20 23.15 -26.89
N VAL A 35 -17.46 23.96 -27.66
CA VAL A 35 -16.10 24.38 -27.31
C VAL A 35 -16.09 25.21 -26.02
N SER A 36 -17.05 26.12 -25.84
CA SER A 36 -17.18 26.91 -24.60
C SER A 36 -17.51 26.03 -23.40
N LEU A 37 -18.41 25.06 -23.56
CA LEU A 37 -18.76 24.12 -22.49
C LEU A 37 -17.58 23.22 -22.13
N LEU A 38 -16.89 22.64 -23.13
CA LEU A 38 -15.68 21.85 -22.92
C LEU A 38 -14.58 22.68 -22.26
N GLY A 39 -14.41 23.93 -22.69
CA GLY A 39 -13.48 24.88 -22.08
C GLY A 39 -13.82 25.17 -20.62
N LEU A 40 -15.10 25.36 -20.28
CA LEU A 40 -15.55 25.55 -18.91
C LEU A 40 -15.30 24.30 -18.06
N ILE A 41 -15.65 23.12 -18.55
CA ILE A 41 -15.40 21.84 -17.87
C ILE A 41 -13.90 21.64 -17.63
N LEU A 42 -13.07 21.89 -18.64
CA LEU A 42 -11.62 21.84 -18.51
C LEU A 42 -11.14 22.83 -17.46
N CYS A 43 -11.49 24.11 -17.55
CA CYS A 43 -11.05 25.10 -16.55
C CYS A 43 -11.47 24.73 -15.12
N GLN A 44 -12.71 24.25 -14.94
CA GLN A 44 -13.22 23.86 -13.64
C GLN A 44 -12.49 22.62 -13.10
N GLY A 45 -12.30 21.60 -13.93
CA GLY A 45 -11.60 20.37 -13.55
C GLY A 45 -10.09 20.57 -13.34
N LEU A 46 -9.44 21.37 -14.19
CA LEU A 46 -8.02 21.71 -14.06
C LEU A 46 -7.76 22.54 -12.78
N SER A 47 -8.73 23.30 -12.28
CA SER A 47 -8.57 24.00 -10.99
C SER A 47 -8.65 23.06 -9.79
N THR A 48 -9.28 21.89 -9.90
CA THR A 48 -9.52 20.97 -8.77
C THR A 48 -8.26 20.26 -8.29
N LEU A 49 -7.34 19.92 -9.20
CA LEU A 49 -6.12 19.17 -8.86
C LEU A 49 -4.98 20.08 -8.35
N TRP A 50 -5.16 21.40 -8.39
CA TRP A 50 -4.14 22.36 -8.02
C TRP A 50 -3.79 22.27 -6.52
N PRO A 51 -2.51 22.10 -6.14
CA PRO A 51 -2.12 22.00 -4.74
C PRO A 51 -2.44 23.27 -3.95
N LYS A 52 -3.24 23.15 -2.89
CA LYS A 52 -3.56 24.27 -1.99
C LYS A 52 -2.66 24.26 -0.75
N PRO A 53 -2.44 25.43 -0.11
CA PRO A 53 -1.63 25.51 1.09
C PRO A 53 -2.33 24.86 2.28
N TYR A 54 -1.52 24.35 3.20
CA TYR A 54 -2.00 23.87 4.50
C TYR A 54 -1.92 25.00 5.52
N VAL A 55 -3.01 25.23 6.24
CA VAL A 55 -3.16 26.33 7.19
C VAL A 55 -3.63 25.82 8.54
N VAL A 56 -3.24 26.51 9.61
CA VAL A 56 -3.67 26.22 10.97
C VAL A 56 -4.26 27.46 11.61
N PHE A 57 -5.47 27.35 12.12
CA PHE A 57 -6.14 28.42 12.83
C PHE A 57 -6.11 28.16 14.34
N PRO A 58 -5.65 29.14 15.16
CA PRO A 58 -5.84 29.11 16.60
C PRO A 58 -7.32 29.33 16.93
N LEU A 59 -7.87 28.52 17.82
CA LEU A 59 -9.23 28.67 18.35
C LEU A 59 -9.21 29.48 19.66
N GLU A 60 -10.35 30.05 20.04
CA GLU A 60 -10.46 30.83 21.29
C GLU A 60 -10.22 29.99 22.54
N ASP A 61 -10.59 28.70 22.51
CA ASP A 61 -10.44 27.73 23.60
C ASP A 61 -9.01 27.22 23.81
N GLY A 62 -8.02 27.82 23.15
CA GLY A 62 -6.62 27.42 23.18
C GLY A 62 -6.28 26.24 22.27
N ASN A 63 -7.28 25.57 21.69
CA ASN A 63 -7.05 24.52 20.70
C ASN A 63 -6.70 25.12 19.32
N PHE A 64 -6.56 24.24 18.33
CA PHE A 64 -6.28 24.64 16.97
C PHE A 64 -6.95 23.68 15.99
N VAL A 65 -7.18 24.17 14.78
CA VAL A 65 -7.70 23.37 13.68
C VAL A 65 -6.85 23.62 12.44
N GLY A 66 -6.36 22.54 11.85
CA GLY A 66 -5.50 22.58 10.68
C GLY A 66 -6.10 21.83 9.50
N GLY A 67 -5.82 22.30 8.29
CA GLY A 67 -6.25 21.64 7.07
C GLY A 67 -5.79 22.37 5.81
N GLU A 68 -6.02 21.72 4.67
CA GLU A 68 -5.92 22.37 3.37
C GLU A 68 -7.11 23.35 3.19
N TRP A 69 -6.82 24.61 2.87
CA TRP A 69 -7.85 25.64 2.75
C TRP A 69 -8.64 25.47 1.44
N ILE A 70 -9.88 24.99 1.54
CA ILE A 70 -10.74 24.77 0.38
C ILE A 70 -11.46 26.05 -0.05
N ALA A 71 -12.27 26.62 0.85
CA ALA A 71 -13.11 27.80 0.58
C ALA A 71 -13.56 28.51 1.87
N ASN A 72 -14.07 29.74 1.72
CA ASN A 72 -14.87 30.42 2.74
C ASN A 72 -16.34 30.39 2.30
N GLN A 73 -17.23 30.14 3.25
CA GLN A 73 -18.67 30.08 3.00
C GLN A 73 -19.42 30.96 3.99
N ARG A 74 -20.55 31.52 3.58
CA ARG A 74 -21.45 32.19 4.52
C ARG A 74 -22.18 31.15 5.36
N TYR A 75 -22.20 31.38 6.66
CA TYR A 75 -22.84 30.54 7.66
C TYR A 75 -23.75 31.40 8.54
N SER A 76 -24.92 30.90 8.91
CA SER A 76 -25.85 31.64 9.77
C SER A 76 -26.00 30.91 11.09
N ILE A 77 -25.68 31.59 12.18
CA ILE A 77 -25.84 31.10 13.55
C ILE A 77 -27.22 31.55 14.02
N SER A 78 -28.10 30.60 14.30
CA SER A 78 -29.41 30.88 14.93
C SER A 78 -29.23 31.06 16.44
N LYS A 79 -30.19 31.71 17.09
CA LYS A 79 -30.21 31.85 18.55
C LYS A 79 -30.20 30.50 19.28
N ASP A 80 -30.83 29.48 18.71
CA ASP A 80 -30.95 28.14 19.30
C ASP A 80 -29.64 27.34 19.21
N SER A 81 -28.81 27.60 18.19
CA SER A 81 -27.50 26.94 18.01
C SER A 81 -26.36 27.59 18.80
N ILE A 82 -26.61 28.73 19.46
CA ILE A 82 -25.59 29.40 20.30
C ILE A 82 -25.21 28.54 21.50
N ASP A 83 -26.15 27.77 22.04
CA ASP A 83 -25.90 26.89 23.18
C ASP A 83 -24.99 25.70 22.83
N GLU A 84 -24.87 25.35 21.54
CA GLU A 84 -23.96 24.32 21.04
C GLU A 84 -22.51 24.83 20.89
N LEU A 85 -22.29 26.15 20.94
CA LEU A 85 -20.96 26.75 20.84
C LEU A 85 -20.17 26.64 22.16
N PRO A 86 -18.83 26.56 22.10
CA PRO A 86 -17.97 26.67 23.28
C PRO A 86 -18.27 27.93 24.10
N GLU A 87 -18.11 27.86 25.42
CA GLU A 87 -18.52 28.92 26.37
C GLU A 87 -17.95 30.30 26.02
N GLN A 88 -16.68 30.36 25.64
CA GLN A 88 -16.00 31.60 25.24
C GLN A 88 -16.58 32.20 23.95
N ALA A 89 -16.89 31.36 22.97
CA ALA A 89 -17.51 31.78 21.72
C ALA A 89 -18.99 32.14 21.89
N ARG A 90 -19.67 31.54 22.88
CA ARG A 90 -21.08 31.80 23.20
C ARG A 90 -21.29 33.25 23.59
N GLU A 91 -20.41 33.81 24.42
CA GLU A 91 -20.49 35.23 24.80
C GLU A 91 -20.32 36.15 23.59
N LYS A 92 -19.32 35.88 22.74
CA LYS A 92 -19.05 36.66 21.53
C LYS A 92 -20.22 36.57 20.56
N ALA A 93 -20.77 35.36 20.35
CA ALA A 93 -21.94 35.13 19.51
C ALA A 93 -23.17 35.85 20.05
N SER A 94 -23.42 35.78 21.37
CA SER A 94 -24.56 36.43 22.03
C SER A 94 -24.48 37.96 21.93
N ARG A 95 -23.28 38.53 22.12
CA ARG A 95 -23.04 39.98 21.95
C ARG A 95 -23.26 40.44 20.51
N LEU A 96 -22.84 39.64 19.52
CA LEU A 96 -23.00 39.96 18.10
C LEU A 96 -24.43 39.72 17.58
N LEU A 97 -25.14 38.75 18.15
CA LEU A 97 -26.54 38.46 17.81
C LEU A 97 -27.47 39.55 18.35
N GLY A 98 -27.28 40.00 19.61
CA GLY A 98 -28.15 40.98 20.26
C GLY A 98 -29.61 40.53 20.25
N ASP A 99 -30.51 41.39 19.74
CA ASP A 99 -31.95 41.11 19.60
C ASP A 99 -32.31 40.38 18.29
N ARG A 100 -31.33 40.06 17.43
CA ARG A 100 -31.59 39.41 16.13
C ARG A 100 -31.87 37.92 16.33
N SER A 101 -32.64 37.33 15.42
CA SER A 101 -32.87 35.88 15.39
C SER A 101 -31.72 35.10 14.72
N LEU A 102 -30.96 35.76 13.84
CA LEU A 102 -29.91 35.17 13.02
C LEU A 102 -28.67 36.08 12.96
N LEU A 103 -27.50 35.50 13.18
CA LEU A 103 -26.20 36.12 12.96
C LEU A 103 -25.56 35.51 11.72
N VAL A 104 -25.41 36.32 10.66
CA VAL A 104 -24.65 35.91 9.48
C VAL A 104 -23.16 36.10 9.78
N SER A 105 -22.41 35.01 9.70
CA SER A 105 -20.95 34.95 9.85
C SER A 105 -20.35 34.21 8.67
N ASP A 106 -19.02 34.21 8.56
CA ASP A 106 -18.32 33.34 7.63
C ASP A 106 -17.85 32.07 8.36
N GLN A 107 -17.69 30.99 7.62
CA GLN A 107 -17.05 29.76 8.06
C GLN A 107 -15.95 29.37 7.08
N VAL A 108 -14.85 28.85 7.62
CA VAL A 108 -13.74 28.32 6.84
C VAL A 108 -14.00 26.83 6.62
N TYR A 109 -13.89 26.40 5.36
CA TYR A 109 -13.97 24.99 4.98
C TYR A 109 -12.58 24.42 4.75
N LEU A 110 -12.18 23.49 5.63
CA LEU A 110 -10.86 22.87 5.65
C LEU A 110 -10.97 21.38 5.35
N ARG A 111 -10.05 20.88 4.53
CA ARG A 111 -9.77 19.45 4.42
C ARG A 111 -8.70 19.10 5.45
N THR A 112 -9.12 18.55 6.57
CA THR A 112 -8.24 18.22 7.70
C THR A 112 -7.34 17.02 7.42
N GLY A 113 -7.81 16.07 6.58
CA GLY A 113 -7.10 14.81 6.35
C GLY A 113 -6.98 13.97 7.63
N ASN A 114 -5.99 13.08 7.69
CA ASN A 114 -5.64 12.31 8.89
C ASN A 114 -6.83 11.50 9.47
N PHE A 115 -7.67 10.93 8.60
CA PHE A 115 -8.93 10.29 8.99
C PHE A 115 -8.75 9.14 9.97
N ASP A 116 -7.68 8.37 9.83
CA ASP A 116 -7.30 7.27 10.72
C ASP A 116 -7.03 7.70 12.17
N VAL A 117 -6.84 9.01 12.43
CA VAL A 117 -6.65 9.57 13.77
C VAL A 117 -7.81 10.46 14.17
N GLY A 118 -8.21 11.40 13.32
CA GLY A 118 -9.24 12.40 13.61
C GLY A 118 -10.67 11.95 13.31
N ASN A 119 -10.85 10.80 12.64
CA ASN A 119 -12.12 10.25 12.13
C ASN A 119 -12.97 11.28 11.36
N ARG A 120 -12.33 12.23 10.68
CA ARG A 120 -12.95 13.28 9.88
C ARG A 120 -12.05 13.70 8.72
N HIS A 121 -12.61 13.84 7.52
CA HIS A 121 -11.86 14.32 6.35
C HIS A 121 -11.90 15.84 6.18
N PHE A 122 -12.99 16.44 6.66
CA PHE A 122 -13.28 17.85 6.49
C PHE A 122 -13.83 18.46 7.78
N THR A 123 -13.65 19.76 7.95
CA THR A 123 -14.21 20.50 9.08
C THR A 123 -14.61 21.90 8.63
N TYR A 124 -15.81 22.30 9.05
CA TYR A 124 -16.31 23.66 8.95
C TYR A 124 -16.00 24.37 10.26
N VAL A 125 -15.32 25.51 10.18
CA VAL A 125 -14.91 26.28 11.35
C VAL A 125 -15.52 27.68 11.24
N PRO A 126 -16.56 27.98 12.03
CA PRO A 126 -17.10 29.33 12.09
C PRO A 126 -16.01 30.35 12.47
N THR A 127 -15.89 31.44 11.72
CA THR A 127 -14.85 32.47 11.93
C THR A 127 -14.92 33.09 13.34
N ILE A 128 -16.10 33.06 13.97
CA ILE A 128 -16.27 33.52 15.35
C ILE A 128 -15.46 32.73 16.38
N LEU A 129 -15.20 31.44 16.12
CA LEU A 129 -14.41 30.56 16.99
C LEU A 129 -12.90 30.80 16.89
N LEU A 130 -12.46 31.57 15.89
CA LEU A 130 -11.06 31.80 15.63
C LEU A 130 -10.54 32.88 16.57
N SER A 131 -9.40 32.60 17.21
CA SER A 131 -8.67 33.58 18.01
C SER A 131 -7.96 34.63 17.12
N SER A 132 -7.64 34.26 15.88
CA SER A 132 -7.02 35.13 14.87
C SER A 132 -7.58 34.85 13.48
N GLU A 133 -7.88 35.91 12.72
CA GLU A 133 -8.28 35.79 11.30
C GLU A 133 -7.14 35.31 10.39
N LYS A 134 -5.88 35.59 10.78
CA LYS A 134 -4.71 35.15 10.02
C LYS A 134 -4.28 33.76 10.47
N PRO A 135 -4.24 32.75 9.58
CA PRO A 135 -3.75 31.43 9.93
C PRO A 135 -2.23 31.38 10.05
N VAL A 136 -1.75 30.42 10.84
CA VAL A 136 -0.36 29.98 10.88
C VAL A 136 -0.11 29.06 9.68
N ILE A 137 0.96 29.31 8.91
CA ILE A 137 1.34 28.52 7.74
C ILE A 137 2.63 27.74 8.07
N PRO A 138 2.54 26.47 8.48
CA PRO A 138 3.73 25.67 8.79
C PRO A 138 4.50 25.36 7.51
N LYS A 139 5.76 25.79 7.41
CA LYS A 139 6.58 25.53 6.22
C LYS A 139 6.91 24.04 6.10
N ASP A 140 7.24 23.38 7.21
CA ASP A 140 7.78 22.02 7.20
C ASP A 140 6.70 20.92 7.15
N ILE A 141 5.43 21.29 6.98
CA ILE A 141 4.34 20.31 6.88
C ILE A 141 4.39 19.58 5.54
N TRP A 142 4.16 18.28 5.59
CA TRP A 142 4.07 17.42 4.42
C TRP A 142 2.62 17.03 4.19
N LEU A 143 2.25 16.96 2.92
CA LEU A 143 1.07 16.27 2.46
C LEU A 143 1.55 14.93 1.90
N VAL A 144 1.04 13.83 2.45
CA VAL A 144 1.32 12.47 2.02
C VAL A 144 0.02 11.82 1.57
N GLU A 145 -0.07 11.44 0.31
CA GLU A 145 -1.14 10.62 -0.22
C GLU A 145 -0.78 9.15 0.00
N ARG A 146 -1.67 8.41 0.66
CA ARG A 146 -1.47 7.01 1.03
C ARG A 146 -2.38 6.09 0.21
N LEU A 147 -2.01 4.81 0.09
CA LEU A 147 -2.86 3.78 -0.52
C LEU A 147 -4.19 3.63 0.24
N GLU A 148 -4.12 3.64 1.56
CA GLU A 148 -5.27 3.55 2.45
C GLU A 148 -5.46 4.85 3.25
N TRP A 149 -6.67 5.11 3.75
CA TRP A 149 -6.98 6.23 4.66
C TRP A 149 -6.75 7.64 4.09
N GLY A 150 -6.52 7.76 2.78
CA GLY A 150 -6.42 9.03 2.06
C GLY A 150 -5.21 9.88 2.45
N VAL A 151 -5.43 11.20 2.51
CA VAL A 151 -4.36 12.19 2.73
C VAL A 151 -3.98 12.30 4.20
N LEU A 152 -2.68 12.20 4.46
CA LEU A 152 -2.05 12.52 5.73
C LEU A 152 -1.36 13.89 5.64
N PHE A 153 -1.60 14.74 6.63
CA PHE A 153 -0.86 15.98 6.85
C PHE A 153 -0.06 15.86 8.14
N GLY A 154 1.25 16.05 8.08
CA GLY A 154 2.11 15.92 9.26
C GLY A 154 3.49 16.51 9.10
N LEU A 155 4.17 16.70 10.22
CA LEU A 155 5.56 17.13 10.30
C LEU A 155 6.43 15.87 10.44
N PRO A 156 7.40 15.61 9.55
CA PRO A 156 8.22 14.40 9.64
C PRO A 156 9.07 14.44 10.90
N ILE A 157 9.08 13.34 11.66
CA ILE A 157 9.86 13.19 12.90
C ILE A 157 11.11 12.36 12.62
N ARG A 158 10.90 11.19 12.02
CA ARG A 158 11.96 10.24 11.70
C ARG A 158 11.51 9.26 10.64
N ILE A 159 12.45 8.79 9.87
CA ILE A 159 12.31 7.59 9.06
C ILE A 159 13.19 6.51 9.68
N GLU A 160 12.68 5.29 9.76
CA GLU A 160 13.39 4.16 10.37
C GLU A 160 13.11 2.89 9.57
N ARG A 161 14.01 1.92 9.71
CA ARG A 161 13.85 0.59 9.12
C ARG A 161 13.87 -0.41 10.24
N ASN A 162 12.85 -1.27 10.30
CA ASN A 162 12.80 -2.40 11.20
C ASN A 162 13.24 -3.65 10.45
N VAL A 163 14.43 -4.16 10.76
CA VAL A 163 14.97 -5.33 10.07
C VAL A 163 14.39 -6.58 10.70
N ALA A 164 13.41 -7.16 10.04
CA ALA A 164 12.81 -8.42 10.43
C ALA A 164 13.69 -9.60 9.94
N PRO A 165 13.90 -10.66 10.76
CA PRO A 165 14.67 -11.83 10.33
C PRO A 165 14.18 -12.46 9.02
N GLU A 166 12.87 -12.41 8.76
CA GLU A 166 12.19 -12.93 7.58
C GLU A 166 12.67 -12.30 6.26
N MET A 167 13.35 -11.15 6.32
CA MET A 167 13.93 -10.48 5.16
C MET A 167 15.19 -11.19 4.64
N ASP A 168 15.87 -12.00 5.47
CA ASP A 168 17.05 -12.78 5.09
C ASP A 168 16.62 -13.98 4.21
N PRO A 169 17.16 -14.15 2.99
CA PRO A 169 16.87 -15.32 2.17
C PRO A 169 17.23 -16.65 2.86
N GLY A 170 18.18 -16.63 3.80
CA GLY A 170 18.55 -17.78 4.61
C GLY A 170 17.62 -18.06 5.79
N PHE A 171 16.72 -17.15 6.15
CA PHE A 171 15.88 -17.29 7.35
C PHE A 171 14.92 -18.47 7.28
N ALA A 172 14.20 -18.61 6.17
CA ALA A 172 13.30 -19.75 5.96
C ALA A 172 14.07 -21.08 6.06
N LYS A 173 15.28 -21.14 5.50
CA LYS A 173 16.17 -22.32 5.60
C LYS A 173 16.57 -22.59 7.05
N LYS A 174 17.05 -21.57 7.77
CA LYS A 174 17.41 -21.70 9.20
C LYS A 174 16.26 -22.28 10.01
N GLN A 175 15.07 -21.71 9.84
CA GLN A 175 13.89 -22.07 10.61
C GLN A 175 13.34 -23.46 10.25
N LEU A 176 13.40 -23.86 8.98
CA LEU A 176 12.86 -25.13 8.51
C LEU A 176 13.52 -26.34 9.19
N LEU A 177 14.85 -26.36 9.31
CA LEU A 177 15.52 -27.47 10.02
C LEU A 177 15.06 -27.49 11.48
N LEU A 178 15.09 -26.35 12.17
CA LEU A 178 14.73 -26.27 13.58
C LEU A 178 13.26 -26.66 13.86
N GLN A 179 12.35 -26.42 12.92
CA GLN A 179 10.96 -26.85 13.03
C GLN A 179 10.78 -28.35 12.83
N GLN A 180 11.60 -28.96 11.98
CA GLN A 180 11.49 -30.38 11.63
C GLN A 180 12.49 -31.27 12.37
N ILE A 181 13.41 -30.68 13.15
CA ILE A 181 14.52 -31.41 13.79
C ILE A 181 14.02 -32.52 14.72
N ASP A 182 12.96 -32.25 15.48
CA ASP A 182 12.36 -33.16 16.46
C ASP A 182 11.77 -34.40 15.82
N ARG A 183 11.43 -34.35 14.52
CA ARG A 183 11.00 -35.50 13.72
C ARG A 183 12.06 -36.60 13.70
N PHE A 184 13.34 -36.23 13.77
CA PHE A 184 14.49 -37.13 13.71
C PHE A 184 15.07 -37.46 15.09
N ARG A 185 14.30 -37.23 16.16
CA ARG A 185 14.76 -37.50 17.52
C ARG A 185 15.06 -39.01 17.70
N PRO A 186 16.26 -39.37 18.19
CA PRO A 186 16.62 -40.77 18.42
C PRO A 186 15.82 -41.40 19.57
N GLU A 187 15.62 -42.71 19.52
CA GLU A 187 14.88 -43.46 20.56
C GLU A 187 15.72 -43.75 21.81
N ASP A 188 17.04 -43.89 21.67
CA ASP A 188 17.95 -44.19 22.79
C ASP A 188 18.14 -42.96 23.69
N VAL A 189 18.00 -43.15 25.00
CA VAL A 189 18.10 -42.11 26.03
C VAL A 189 19.46 -41.42 26.01
N ALA A 190 20.54 -42.15 25.73
CA ALA A 190 21.89 -41.58 25.65
C ALA A 190 22.05 -40.64 24.44
N ASP A 191 21.46 -41.01 23.30
CA ASP A 191 21.47 -40.20 22.08
C ASP A 191 20.50 -39.00 22.19
N GLN A 192 19.42 -39.11 22.96
CA GLN A 192 18.46 -38.00 23.20
C GLN A 192 19.12 -36.83 23.93
N GLN A 193 19.92 -37.08 24.95
CA GLN A 193 20.65 -36.01 25.65
C GLN A 193 21.62 -35.28 24.72
N ASN A 194 22.30 -36.01 23.84
CA ASN A 194 23.18 -35.43 22.82
C ASN A 194 22.38 -34.66 21.77
N PHE A 195 21.23 -35.18 21.33
CA PHE A 195 20.31 -34.53 20.40
C PHE A 195 19.82 -33.19 20.97
N ASP A 196 19.39 -33.15 22.22
CA ASP A 196 18.90 -31.93 22.86
C ASP A 196 20.01 -30.88 23.00
N ALA A 197 21.24 -31.32 23.33
CA ALA A 197 22.41 -30.44 23.38
C ALA A 197 22.75 -29.86 22.00
N ILE A 198 22.69 -30.66 20.94
CA ILE A 198 22.96 -30.21 19.56
C ILE A 198 21.83 -29.29 19.06
N THR A 199 20.58 -29.62 19.34
CA THR A 199 19.42 -28.79 18.98
C THR A 199 19.49 -27.44 19.69
N THR A 200 19.88 -27.43 20.97
CA THR A 200 20.14 -26.19 21.70
C THR A 200 21.27 -25.39 21.06
N LYS A 201 22.38 -26.03 20.68
CA LYS A 201 23.47 -25.37 19.95
C LYS A 201 23.02 -24.80 18.61
N LEU A 202 22.23 -25.53 17.83
CA LEU A 202 21.71 -25.06 16.54
C LEU A 202 20.76 -23.88 16.73
N ARG A 203 19.91 -23.92 17.77
CA ARG A 203 19.05 -22.78 18.15
C ARG A 203 19.89 -21.59 18.58
N ASP A 204 20.90 -21.79 19.43
CA ASP A 204 21.87 -20.77 19.80
C ASP A 204 22.59 -20.20 18.57
N MET A 205 22.97 -21.03 17.60
CA MET A 205 23.61 -20.57 16.36
C MET A 205 22.65 -19.78 15.48
N ALA A 206 21.38 -20.21 15.37
CA ALA A 206 20.33 -19.46 14.68
C ALA A 206 20.13 -18.10 15.36
N GLU A 207 19.98 -18.10 16.68
CA GLU A 207 19.84 -16.90 17.50
C GLU A 207 21.10 -16.03 17.45
N ARG A 208 22.31 -16.58 17.41
CA ARG A 208 23.56 -15.80 17.30
C ARG A 208 23.75 -15.19 15.92
N SER A 209 23.40 -15.95 14.88
CA SER A 209 23.32 -15.46 13.50
C SER A 209 22.22 -14.41 13.33
N SER A 210 21.21 -14.42 14.21
CA SER A 210 20.12 -13.44 14.22
C SER A 210 20.31 -12.32 15.26
N GLY A 211 21.22 -12.46 16.23
CA GLY A 211 21.11 -11.74 17.51
C GLY A 211 22.38 -11.56 18.35
N THR A 212 23.60 -11.90 17.91
CA THR A 212 24.83 -11.47 18.63
C THR A 212 25.96 -10.92 17.75
N GLY A 213 26.10 -11.38 16.51
CA GLY A 213 26.86 -10.63 15.48
C GLY A 213 25.95 -9.74 14.62
N SER A 214 24.70 -10.20 14.47
CA SER A 214 23.65 -9.50 13.74
C SER A 214 22.90 -8.50 14.60
N ASP A 215 22.97 -8.48 15.93
CA ASP A 215 22.20 -7.48 16.70
C ASP A 215 22.89 -6.11 16.72
N THR A 216 24.24 -6.11 16.77
CA THR A 216 25.03 -4.91 16.49
C THR A 216 24.93 -4.55 15.02
N LEU A 217 25.10 -5.47 14.06
CA LEU A 217 24.97 -5.14 12.64
C LEU A 217 23.54 -4.70 12.27
N LYS A 218 22.51 -5.32 12.84
CA LYS A 218 21.10 -4.93 12.71
C LYS A 218 20.91 -3.56 13.32
N LYS A 219 21.32 -3.34 14.58
CA LYS A 219 21.27 -2.00 15.19
C LYS A 219 22.07 -0.99 14.39
N ASP A 220 23.19 -1.35 13.79
CA ASP A 220 24.02 -0.47 12.97
C ASP A 220 23.31 -0.16 11.64
N ILE A 221 22.65 -1.14 11.02
CA ILE A 221 21.83 -0.95 9.81
C ILE A 221 20.63 -0.06 10.16
N GLU A 222 19.90 -0.37 11.22
CA GLU A 222 18.74 0.39 11.69
C GLU A 222 19.16 1.82 12.08
N GLN A 223 20.25 1.99 12.85
CA GLN A 223 20.80 3.29 13.24
C GLN A 223 21.36 4.07 12.05
N SER A 224 22.00 3.41 11.08
CA SER A 224 22.45 4.08 9.85
C SER A 224 21.30 4.54 8.97
N PHE A 225 20.14 3.90 9.12
CA PHE A 225 18.93 4.26 8.40
C PHE A 225 18.11 5.30 9.15
N VAL A 226 18.25 5.43 10.47
CA VAL A 226 17.48 6.43 11.22
C VAL A 226 17.92 7.84 10.82
N ALA A 227 17.02 8.58 10.18
CA ALA A 227 17.19 10.02 9.96
C ALA A 227 16.11 10.80 10.69
N THR A 228 16.55 11.85 11.39
CA THR A 228 15.67 12.77 12.12
C THR A 228 15.71 14.19 11.55
N GLU A 229 16.74 14.53 10.75
CA GLU A 229 16.87 15.83 10.11
C GLU A 229 16.00 15.91 8.83
N PRO A 230 15.22 17.00 8.62
CA PRO A 230 14.25 17.07 7.52
C PRO A 230 14.84 16.81 6.12
N ASN A 231 16.04 17.31 5.84
CA ASN A 231 16.71 17.11 4.55
C ASN A 231 17.19 15.68 4.35
N GLU A 232 17.57 15.01 5.42
CA GLU A 232 18.04 13.63 5.39
C GLU A 232 16.87 12.66 5.24
N ILE A 233 15.77 12.90 5.96
CA ILE A 233 14.50 12.18 5.79
C ILE A 233 14.05 12.23 4.33
N GLN A 234 14.10 13.40 3.67
CA GLN A 234 13.74 13.52 2.26
C GLN A 234 14.62 12.67 1.34
N ARG A 235 15.94 12.69 1.54
CA ARG A 235 16.87 11.90 0.72
C ARG A 235 16.64 10.41 0.90
N GLN A 236 16.56 9.96 2.15
CA GLN A 236 16.32 8.56 2.45
C GLN A 236 14.95 8.10 1.95
N LEU A 237 13.90 8.93 2.04
CA LEU A 237 12.59 8.60 1.48
C LEU A 237 12.64 8.42 -0.04
N ILE A 238 13.34 9.28 -0.79
CA ILE A 238 13.49 9.13 -2.24
C ILE A 238 14.19 7.81 -2.60
N ASP A 239 15.26 7.47 -1.87
CA ASP A 239 15.97 6.20 -2.07
C ASP A 239 15.08 4.99 -1.73
N SER A 240 14.29 5.12 -0.66
CA SER A 240 13.31 4.14 -0.20
C SER A 240 12.21 3.90 -1.22
N GLU A 241 11.64 4.96 -1.81
CA GLU A 241 10.64 4.85 -2.88
C GLU A 241 11.20 4.13 -4.12
N SER A 242 12.48 4.31 -4.45
CA SER A 242 13.11 3.57 -5.55
C SER A 242 13.25 2.08 -5.22
N ARG A 243 13.64 1.74 -3.99
CA ARG A 243 13.73 0.34 -3.53
C ARG A 243 12.36 -0.33 -3.48
N MET A 244 11.36 0.34 -2.88
CA MET A 244 10.00 -0.18 -2.75
C MET A 244 9.33 -0.42 -4.10
N ARG A 245 9.60 0.43 -5.11
CA ARG A 245 9.14 0.17 -6.49
C ARG A 245 9.75 -1.10 -7.08
N GLY A 246 11.03 -1.37 -6.83
CA GLY A 246 11.67 -2.61 -7.26
C GLY A 246 11.05 -3.84 -6.60
N VAL A 247 10.89 -3.79 -5.27
CA VAL A 247 10.27 -4.87 -4.48
C VAL A 247 8.83 -5.12 -4.93
N GLN A 248 8.02 -4.07 -5.11
CA GLN A 248 6.64 -4.17 -5.58
C GLN A 248 6.56 -4.79 -6.98
N SER A 249 7.44 -4.37 -7.90
CA SER A 249 7.50 -4.95 -9.25
C SER A 249 7.86 -6.44 -9.22
N GLU A 250 8.72 -6.87 -8.30
CA GLU A 250 9.10 -8.27 -8.15
C GLU A 250 7.95 -9.11 -7.58
N ILE A 251 7.22 -8.57 -6.59
CA ILE A 251 5.99 -9.19 -6.08
C ILE A 251 4.95 -9.34 -7.19
N GLU A 252 4.72 -8.30 -7.99
CA GLU A 252 3.78 -8.35 -9.12
C GLU A 252 4.19 -9.41 -10.15
N HIS A 253 5.46 -9.45 -10.53
CA HIS A 253 5.98 -10.47 -11.43
C HIS A 253 5.81 -11.90 -10.88
N LEU A 254 6.02 -12.11 -9.58
CA LEU A 254 5.79 -13.40 -8.93
C LEU A 254 4.31 -13.79 -8.90
N LYS A 255 3.41 -12.82 -8.64
CA LYS A 255 1.95 -13.02 -8.70
C LYS A 255 1.48 -13.35 -10.12
N ASP A 256 2.03 -12.69 -11.13
CA ASP A 256 1.74 -12.98 -12.53
C ASP A 256 2.18 -14.40 -12.92
N ARG A 257 3.38 -14.82 -12.47
CA ARG A 257 3.86 -16.20 -12.67
C ARG A 257 2.94 -17.23 -12.00
N LEU A 258 2.42 -16.94 -10.81
CA LEU A 258 1.44 -17.80 -10.15
C LEU A 258 0.14 -17.90 -10.97
N GLY A 259 -0.38 -16.76 -11.44
CA GLY A 259 -1.54 -16.72 -12.33
C GLY A 259 -1.32 -17.45 -13.66
N GLU A 260 -0.10 -17.42 -14.21
CA GLU A 260 0.24 -18.18 -15.42
C GLU A 260 0.19 -19.70 -15.17
N LEU A 261 0.71 -20.17 -14.03
CA LEU A 261 0.65 -21.57 -13.63
C LEU A 261 -0.80 -22.06 -13.49
N ASP A 262 -1.62 -21.29 -12.79
CA ASP A 262 -3.05 -21.58 -12.63
C ASP A 262 -3.77 -21.58 -13.99
N GLY A 263 -3.46 -20.61 -14.85
CA GLY A 263 -3.98 -20.52 -16.20
C GLY A 263 -3.56 -21.70 -17.09
N ARG A 264 -2.33 -22.21 -16.94
CA ARG A 264 -1.85 -23.42 -17.64
C ARG A 264 -2.63 -24.65 -17.19
N LEU A 265 -2.84 -24.83 -15.88
CA LEU A 265 -3.63 -25.94 -15.34
C LEU A 265 -5.10 -25.87 -15.80
N ALA A 266 -5.70 -24.67 -15.80
CA ALA A 266 -7.05 -24.47 -16.29
C ALA A 266 -7.18 -24.82 -17.79
N ARG A 267 -6.21 -24.40 -18.62
CA ARG A 267 -6.16 -24.79 -20.04
C ARG A 267 -6.01 -26.29 -20.22
N ALA A 268 -5.18 -26.95 -19.40
CA ALA A 268 -5.02 -28.40 -19.44
C ALA A 268 -6.34 -29.12 -19.12
N ARG A 269 -7.10 -28.66 -18.12
CA ARG A 269 -8.45 -29.19 -17.81
C ARG A 269 -9.41 -29.04 -19.00
N ILE A 270 -9.37 -27.91 -19.72
CA ILE A 270 -10.18 -27.71 -20.94
C ILE A 270 -9.74 -28.69 -22.05
N HIS A 271 -8.44 -28.93 -22.21
CA HIS A 271 -7.94 -29.91 -23.17
C HIS A 271 -8.41 -31.33 -22.86
N VAL A 272 -8.42 -31.72 -21.58
CA VAL A 272 -9.01 -33.00 -21.14
C VAL A 272 -10.48 -33.06 -21.50
N ARG A 273 -11.26 -32.01 -21.18
CA ARG A 273 -12.70 -31.95 -21.52
C ARG A 273 -12.96 -32.03 -23.03
N LYS A 274 -12.11 -31.41 -23.84
CA LYS A 274 -12.21 -31.49 -25.31
C LYS A 274 -11.93 -32.91 -25.82
N ALA A 275 -10.95 -33.60 -25.23
CA ALA A 275 -10.66 -34.99 -25.56
C ALA A 275 -11.78 -35.93 -25.12
N GLU A 276 -12.35 -35.72 -23.93
CA GLU A 276 -13.51 -36.43 -23.38
C GLU A 276 -14.71 -36.40 -24.34
N LEU A 277 -15.12 -35.18 -24.77
CA LEU A 277 -16.25 -35.01 -25.68
C LEU A 277 -16.03 -35.67 -27.05
N ARG A 278 -14.78 -35.69 -27.52
CA ARG A 278 -14.41 -36.30 -28.80
C ARG A 278 -14.47 -37.81 -28.73
N ASP A 279 -13.88 -38.38 -27.69
CA ASP A 279 -13.67 -39.82 -27.56
C ASP A 279 -14.84 -40.50 -26.81
N LYS A 280 -15.82 -39.71 -26.34
CA LYS A 280 -17.03 -40.16 -25.62
C LYS A 280 -16.71 -41.02 -24.40
N THR A 281 -15.60 -40.71 -23.74
CA THR A 281 -15.18 -41.29 -22.46
C THR A 281 -15.67 -40.40 -21.32
N ASP A 282 -15.78 -40.92 -20.10
CA ASP A 282 -15.97 -40.09 -18.90
C ASP A 282 -14.59 -39.92 -18.25
N LEU A 283 -13.99 -38.74 -18.41
CA LEU A 283 -12.61 -38.45 -17.97
C LEU A 283 -12.57 -37.55 -16.76
N LEU A 284 -13.50 -36.59 -16.66
CA LEU A 284 -13.52 -35.59 -15.60
C LEU A 284 -13.72 -36.21 -14.22
N SER A 285 -14.57 -37.24 -14.12
CA SER A 285 -14.85 -37.93 -12.85
C SER A 285 -13.60 -38.59 -12.24
N SER A 286 -12.65 -39.03 -13.07
CA SER A 286 -11.39 -39.64 -12.64
C SER A 286 -10.21 -38.67 -12.58
N LEU A 287 -10.29 -37.54 -13.29
CA LEU A 287 -9.19 -36.58 -13.43
C LEU A 287 -8.85 -35.89 -12.10
N ASP A 288 -9.86 -35.53 -11.31
CA ASP A 288 -9.64 -34.80 -10.06
C ASP A 288 -8.82 -35.63 -9.05
N ASP A 289 -9.06 -36.95 -8.95
CA ASP A 289 -8.26 -37.87 -8.12
C ASP A 289 -6.79 -37.87 -8.55
N GLY A 290 -6.54 -37.93 -9.87
CA GLY A 290 -5.18 -37.89 -10.40
C GLY A 290 -4.50 -36.55 -10.13
N ILE A 291 -5.21 -35.43 -10.28
CA ILE A 291 -4.70 -34.10 -9.98
C ILE A 291 -4.35 -33.99 -8.50
N GLU A 292 -5.20 -34.49 -7.60
CA GLU A 292 -4.95 -34.48 -6.15
C GLU A 292 -3.68 -35.26 -5.80
N LEU A 293 -3.52 -36.46 -6.35
CA LEU A 293 -2.32 -37.29 -6.17
C LEU A 293 -1.06 -36.58 -6.71
N ALA A 294 -1.15 -35.95 -7.88
CA ALA A 294 -0.04 -35.23 -8.51
C ALA A 294 0.35 -33.97 -7.72
N THR A 295 -0.63 -33.20 -7.25
CA THR A 295 -0.42 -32.02 -6.41
C THR A 295 0.19 -32.40 -5.07
N SER A 296 -0.28 -33.48 -4.45
CA SER A 296 0.26 -34.02 -3.19
C SER A 296 1.71 -34.46 -3.37
N LEU A 297 2.00 -35.23 -4.44
CA LEU A 297 3.34 -35.67 -4.76
C LEU A 297 4.28 -34.47 -4.97
N GLY A 298 3.89 -33.51 -5.80
CA GLY A 298 4.70 -32.31 -6.07
C GLY A 298 4.95 -31.45 -4.83
N GLY A 299 3.96 -31.37 -3.93
CA GLY A 299 4.08 -30.66 -2.65
C GLY A 299 5.10 -31.33 -1.73
N ILE A 300 5.02 -32.65 -1.54
CA ILE A 300 5.94 -33.41 -0.69
C ILE A 300 7.36 -33.41 -1.29
N GLU A 301 7.49 -33.54 -2.60
CA GLU A 301 8.78 -33.41 -3.30
C GLU A 301 9.44 -32.04 -3.07
N GLN A 302 8.64 -30.97 -3.05
CA GLN A 302 9.15 -29.62 -2.77
C GLN A 302 9.55 -29.48 -1.30
N GLN A 303 8.74 -29.98 -0.37
CA GLN A 303 9.05 -29.96 1.07
C GLN A 303 10.38 -30.65 1.39
N TRP A 304 10.62 -31.84 0.82
CA TRP A 304 11.89 -32.54 1.02
C TRP A 304 13.07 -31.87 0.32
N ARG A 305 12.85 -31.21 -0.83
CA ARG A 305 13.88 -30.37 -1.46
C ARG A 305 14.26 -29.19 -0.56
N ASP A 306 13.27 -28.48 -0.03
CA ASP A 306 13.50 -27.34 0.88
C ASP A 306 14.21 -27.79 2.16
N PHE A 307 13.85 -28.95 2.72
CA PHE A 307 14.52 -29.51 3.89
C PHE A 307 15.99 -29.88 3.62
N ASN A 308 16.26 -30.49 2.46
CA ASN A 308 17.64 -30.80 2.05
C ASN A 308 18.47 -29.52 1.81
N ASP A 309 17.88 -28.49 1.22
CA ASP A 309 18.52 -27.18 1.06
C ASP A 309 18.83 -26.53 2.41
N SER A 310 17.93 -26.69 3.38
CA SER A 310 18.13 -26.27 4.76
C SER A 310 19.26 -27.03 5.44
N LEU A 311 19.30 -28.36 5.32
CA LEU A 311 20.41 -29.18 5.84
C LEU A 311 21.76 -28.78 5.22
N ALA A 312 21.80 -28.56 3.91
CA ALA A 312 23.00 -28.11 3.21
C ALA A 312 23.46 -26.72 3.70
N PHE A 313 22.52 -25.81 3.91
CA PHE A 313 22.77 -24.49 4.49
C PHE A 313 23.40 -24.61 5.89
N TRP A 314 22.79 -25.41 6.79
CA TRP A 314 23.31 -25.64 8.13
C TRP A 314 24.67 -26.34 8.15
N THR A 315 24.87 -27.29 7.23
CA THR A 315 26.16 -27.99 7.05
C THR A 315 27.26 -27.01 6.66
N ALA A 316 26.96 -26.03 5.79
CA ALA A 316 27.91 -24.99 5.43
C ALA A 316 28.18 -24.03 6.61
N GLN A 317 27.15 -23.68 7.37
CA GLN A 317 27.26 -22.74 8.50
C GLN A 317 27.99 -23.34 9.72
N ALA A 318 27.87 -24.64 9.95
CA ALA A 318 28.54 -25.32 11.06
C ALA A 318 30.06 -25.44 10.88
N GLY A 319 30.59 -25.25 9.66
CA GLY A 319 32.04 -25.32 9.39
C GLY A 319 32.65 -26.63 9.90
N ASP A 320 33.78 -26.55 10.60
CA ASP A 320 34.48 -27.71 11.17
C ASP A 320 33.99 -28.11 12.58
N GLU A 321 32.78 -27.71 12.99
CA GLU A 321 32.27 -28.04 14.32
C GLU A 321 32.06 -29.55 14.49
N SER A 322 33.01 -30.17 15.19
CA SER A 322 33.15 -31.63 15.32
C SER A 322 31.95 -32.33 15.96
N THR A 323 31.10 -31.60 16.68
CA THR A 323 29.90 -32.16 17.33
C THR A 323 28.62 -32.05 16.51
N VAL A 324 28.51 -31.05 15.61
CA VAL A 324 27.27 -30.78 14.86
C VAL A 324 27.29 -31.50 13.50
N GLN A 325 28.43 -31.51 12.82
CA GLN A 325 28.60 -32.14 11.50
C GLN A 325 28.19 -33.62 11.44
N PRO A 326 28.63 -34.50 12.37
CA PRO A 326 28.24 -35.91 12.34
C PRO A 326 26.73 -36.09 12.47
N TRP A 327 26.10 -35.18 13.22
CA TRP A 327 24.69 -35.24 13.52
C TRP A 327 23.83 -34.76 12.34
N LEU A 328 24.19 -33.64 11.71
CA LEU A 328 23.57 -33.20 10.45
C LEU A 328 23.67 -34.27 9.36
N LYS A 329 24.81 -34.98 9.28
CA LYS A 329 24.99 -36.10 8.36
C LYS A 329 24.05 -37.27 8.70
N ARG A 330 23.85 -37.58 9.98
CA ARG A 330 22.90 -38.62 10.43
C ARG A 330 21.47 -38.27 10.04
N ILE A 331 21.04 -37.02 10.27
CA ILE A 331 19.72 -36.55 9.81
C ILE A 331 19.62 -36.67 8.29
N ALA A 332 20.63 -36.23 7.53
CA ALA A 332 20.58 -36.29 6.08
C ALA A 332 20.38 -37.72 5.55
N GLU A 333 20.96 -38.73 6.20
CA GLU A 333 20.70 -40.13 5.86
C GLU A 333 19.30 -40.60 6.28
N GLN A 334 18.82 -40.21 7.47
CA GLN A 334 17.45 -40.53 7.90
C GLN A 334 16.40 -39.86 7.01
N ALA A 335 16.62 -38.61 6.63
CA ALA A 335 15.77 -37.84 5.74
C ALA A 335 15.62 -38.50 4.37
N LYS A 336 16.68 -39.10 3.82
CA LYS A 336 16.57 -39.89 2.56
C LYS A 336 15.64 -41.09 2.72
N VAL A 337 15.70 -41.77 3.87
CA VAL A 337 14.85 -42.93 4.15
C VAL A 337 13.40 -42.50 4.34
N GLU A 338 13.15 -41.47 5.14
CA GLU A 338 11.81 -40.95 5.40
C GLU A 338 11.17 -40.31 4.17
N ALA A 339 11.93 -39.54 3.38
CA ALA A 339 11.47 -38.99 2.11
C ALA A 339 11.01 -40.10 1.17
N LYS A 340 11.78 -41.19 1.10
CA LYS A 340 11.41 -42.36 0.31
C LYS A 340 10.11 -43.00 0.82
N GLN A 341 9.98 -43.18 2.14
CA GLN A 341 8.78 -43.75 2.76
C GLN A 341 7.52 -42.90 2.55
N GLU A 342 7.63 -41.57 2.48
CA GLU A 342 6.49 -40.69 2.21
C GLU A 342 6.15 -40.59 0.72
N LEU A 343 7.17 -40.54 -0.15
CA LEU A 343 6.98 -40.36 -1.59
C LEU A 343 6.51 -41.65 -2.28
N GLU A 344 7.03 -42.82 -1.90
CA GLU A 344 6.73 -44.09 -2.58
C GLU A 344 5.23 -44.43 -2.61
N PRO A 345 4.46 -44.38 -1.50
CA PRO A 345 3.05 -44.73 -1.52
C PRO A 345 2.22 -43.83 -2.45
N ILE A 346 2.53 -42.53 -2.50
CA ILE A 346 1.80 -41.56 -3.34
C ILE A 346 2.21 -41.73 -4.80
N ALA A 347 3.50 -41.95 -5.07
CA ALA A 347 3.98 -42.25 -6.41
C ALA A 347 3.36 -43.56 -6.94
N GLU A 348 3.27 -44.60 -6.12
CA GLU A 348 2.62 -45.86 -6.45
C GLU A 348 1.13 -45.68 -6.70
N ALA A 349 0.41 -44.97 -5.82
CA ALA A 349 -1.01 -44.66 -6.00
C ALA A 349 -1.25 -43.87 -7.30
N LEU A 350 -0.40 -42.90 -7.61
CA LEU A 350 -0.48 -42.15 -8.87
C LEU A 350 -0.22 -43.05 -10.08
N GLN A 351 0.71 -44.00 -9.99
CA GLN A 351 0.96 -44.96 -11.08
C GLN A 351 -0.18 -45.99 -11.23
N GLU A 352 -0.74 -46.48 -10.13
CA GLU A 352 -1.90 -47.37 -10.15
C GLU A 352 -3.11 -46.68 -10.76
N TRP A 353 -3.37 -45.43 -10.37
CA TRP A 353 -4.39 -44.60 -10.97
C TRP A 353 -4.13 -44.37 -12.47
N LYS A 354 -2.89 -44.07 -12.89
CA LYS A 354 -2.53 -43.96 -14.32
C LYS A 354 -2.82 -45.26 -15.07
N ASN A 355 -2.51 -46.41 -14.49
CA ASN A 355 -2.75 -47.71 -15.10
C ASN A 355 -4.23 -48.05 -15.20
N THR A 356 -5.04 -47.65 -14.22
CA THR A 356 -6.47 -47.95 -14.16
C THR A 356 -7.30 -46.98 -15.00
N SER A 357 -7.05 -45.67 -14.83
CA SER A 357 -7.86 -44.59 -15.38
C SER A 357 -7.38 -44.10 -16.74
N ILE A 358 -6.06 -44.19 -17.03
CA ILE A 358 -5.48 -43.64 -18.26
C ILE A 358 -5.09 -44.72 -19.28
N ALA A 359 -4.55 -45.86 -18.85
CA ALA A 359 -4.10 -46.89 -19.79
C ALA A 359 -5.15 -47.37 -20.82
N PRO A 360 -6.47 -47.47 -20.50
CA PRO A 360 -7.47 -47.88 -21.49
C PRO A 360 -7.88 -46.76 -22.47
N LEU A 361 -7.39 -45.53 -22.28
CA LEU A 361 -7.81 -44.37 -23.06
C LEU A 361 -7.18 -44.31 -24.46
N PRO A 362 -7.86 -43.69 -25.45
CA PRO A 362 -7.25 -43.36 -26.72
C PRO A 362 -6.03 -42.45 -26.55
N PRO A 363 -5.06 -42.47 -27.50
CA PRO A 363 -3.81 -41.73 -27.37
C PRO A 363 -3.97 -40.22 -27.09
N GLN A 364 -5.01 -39.58 -27.62
CA GLN A 364 -5.22 -38.14 -27.43
C GLN A 364 -5.75 -37.81 -26.02
N SER A 365 -6.76 -38.55 -25.53
CA SER A 365 -7.23 -38.44 -24.15
C SER A 365 -6.14 -38.77 -23.15
N LYS A 366 -5.36 -39.82 -23.41
CA LYS A 366 -4.21 -40.19 -22.60
C LYS A 366 -3.21 -39.04 -22.47
N ASN A 367 -2.76 -38.49 -23.60
CA ASN A 367 -1.79 -37.39 -23.59
C ASN A 367 -2.34 -36.13 -22.90
N ALA A 368 -3.63 -35.83 -23.07
CA ALA A 368 -4.25 -34.66 -22.44
C ALA A 368 -4.31 -34.80 -20.91
N VAL A 369 -4.65 -35.99 -20.41
CA VAL A 369 -4.68 -36.27 -18.97
C VAL A 369 -3.26 -36.30 -18.40
N GLU A 370 -2.31 -36.98 -19.04
CA GLU A 370 -0.92 -37.02 -18.60
C GLU A 370 -0.29 -35.62 -18.50
N GLU A 371 -0.57 -34.75 -19.47
CA GLU A 371 -0.11 -33.37 -19.44
C GLU A 371 -0.75 -32.56 -18.30
N ALA A 372 -2.06 -32.73 -18.05
CA ALA A 372 -2.73 -32.07 -16.92
C ALA A 372 -2.13 -32.48 -15.57
N ILE A 373 -1.81 -33.77 -15.42
CA ILE A 373 -1.19 -34.35 -14.23
C ILE A 373 0.22 -33.81 -14.01
N ARG A 374 1.04 -33.80 -15.08
CA ARG A 374 2.39 -33.23 -15.05
C ARG A 374 2.36 -31.76 -14.63
N LEU A 375 1.46 -30.97 -15.23
CA LEU A 375 1.29 -29.55 -14.92
C LEU A 375 0.80 -29.33 -13.48
N ALA A 376 -0.09 -30.19 -12.95
CA ALA A 376 -0.56 -30.10 -11.56
C ALA A 376 0.57 -30.32 -10.55
N GLN A 377 1.44 -31.30 -10.80
CA GLN A 377 2.62 -31.57 -9.97
C GLN A 377 3.62 -30.39 -10.02
N GLU A 378 3.95 -29.91 -11.22
CA GLU A 378 4.86 -28.76 -11.41
C GLU A 378 4.34 -27.46 -10.80
N ALA A 379 3.04 -27.21 -10.92
CA ALA A 379 2.39 -26.03 -10.36
C ALA A 379 2.43 -26.04 -8.84
N SER A 380 2.11 -27.18 -8.21
CA SER A 380 2.14 -27.36 -6.76
C SER A 380 3.53 -27.05 -6.17
N ALA A 381 4.58 -27.62 -6.75
CA ALA A 381 5.96 -27.36 -6.32
C ALA A 381 6.37 -25.88 -6.51
N SER A 382 6.01 -25.29 -7.67
CA SER A 382 6.37 -23.91 -7.98
C SER A 382 5.65 -22.91 -7.08
N GLN A 383 4.37 -23.14 -6.79
CA GLN A 383 3.52 -22.27 -5.96
C GLN A 383 4.09 -22.10 -4.55
N ALA A 384 4.56 -23.18 -3.92
CA ALA A 384 5.18 -23.11 -2.60
C ALA A 384 6.40 -22.18 -2.56
N SER A 385 7.33 -22.34 -3.52
CA SER A 385 8.54 -21.50 -3.59
C SER A 385 8.23 -20.03 -3.92
N ILE A 386 7.25 -19.78 -4.81
CA ILE A 386 6.80 -18.44 -5.17
C ILE A 386 6.17 -17.74 -3.95
N ASN A 387 5.31 -18.43 -3.20
CA ASN A 387 4.66 -17.87 -2.02
C ASN A 387 5.67 -17.52 -0.92
N ALA A 388 6.70 -18.35 -0.73
CA ALA A 388 7.77 -18.07 0.22
C ALA A 388 8.54 -16.79 -0.13
N GLU A 389 8.90 -16.59 -1.40
CA GLU A 389 9.59 -15.37 -1.84
C GLU A 389 8.69 -14.13 -1.78
N ILE A 390 7.40 -14.25 -2.14
CA ILE A 390 6.42 -13.16 -1.94
C ILE A 390 6.38 -12.75 -0.47
N SER A 391 6.33 -13.71 0.46
CA SER A 391 6.25 -13.43 1.89
C SER A 391 7.49 -12.68 2.40
N ARG A 392 8.67 -13.06 1.90
CA ARG A 392 9.93 -12.35 2.19
C ARG A 392 9.94 -10.93 1.61
N LEU A 393 9.54 -10.75 0.36
CA LEU A 393 9.46 -9.43 -0.28
C LEU A 393 8.42 -8.54 0.41
N GLU A 394 7.31 -9.09 0.90
CA GLU A 394 6.32 -8.37 1.70
C GLU A 394 6.90 -7.93 3.05
N SER A 395 7.73 -8.75 3.70
CA SER A 395 8.48 -8.36 4.90
C SER A 395 9.42 -7.18 4.60
N ILE A 396 10.17 -7.23 3.48
CA ILE A 396 11.02 -6.11 3.03
C ILE A 396 10.19 -4.86 2.76
N ARG A 397 9.05 -5.01 2.08
CA ARG A 397 8.12 -3.91 1.77
C ARG A 397 7.58 -3.23 3.03
N SER A 398 7.34 -3.99 4.10
CA SER A 398 6.83 -3.49 5.39
C SER A 398 7.93 -3.00 6.36
N SER A 399 9.21 -3.15 6.00
CA SER A 399 10.34 -2.87 6.89
C SER A 399 10.61 -1.38 7.08
N GLU A 400 10.31 -0.53 6.10
CA GLU A 400 10.64 0.89 6.13
C GLU A 400 9.43 1.74 6.55
N GLN A 401 9.60 2.56 7.58
CA GLN A 401 8.54 3.30 8.25
C GLN A 401 8.89 4.78 8.38
N LEU A 402 7.88 5.64 8.26
CA LEU A 402 8.02 7.08 8.42
C LEU A 402 7.03 7.57 9.48
N THR A 403 7.57 8.23 10.51
CA THR A 403 6.78 8.78 11.61
C THR A 403 6.57 10.27 11.41
N PHE A 404 5.31 10.70 11.57
CA PHE A 404 4.89 12.09 11.52
C PHE A 404 4.28 12.55 12.83
N ALA A 405 4.51 13.81 13.20
CA ALA A 405 3.63 14.52 14.11
C ALA A 405 2.44 15.09 13.33
N ILE A 406 1.27 14.54 13.63
CA ILE A 406 -0.01 14.97 13.07
C ILE A 406 -0.52 16.18 13.87
N PRO A 407 -1.11 17.20 13.20
CA PRO A 407 -1.65 18.41 13.84
C PRO A 407 -2.98 18.13 14.56
N ILE A 408 -2.94 17.19 15.50
CA ILE A 408 -4.00 16.79 16.44
C ILE A 408 -3.33 16.63 17.80
N SER A 409 -3.87 17.27 18.83
CA SER A 409 -3.33 17.21 20.19
C SER A 409 -3.33 15.77 20.74
N ASP A 410 -2.21 15.33 21.33
CA ASP A 410 -2.11 14.03 22.02
C ASP A 410 -2.52 14.12 23.52
N GLY A 411 -2.93 15.30 23.97
CA GLY A 411 -3.28 15.58 25.37
C GLY A 411 -2.08 15.76 26.31
N SER A 412 -0.84 15.57 25.83
CA SER A 412 0.36 15.80 26.62
C SER A 412 0.73 17.28 26.68
N GLN A 413 1.44 17.68 27.74
CA GLN A 413 1.94 19.04 27.90
C GLN A 413 3.45 19.07 27.73
N LEU A 414 3.95 20.03 26.94
CA LEU A 414 5.37 20.22 26.67
C LEU A 414 5.91 21.48 27.34
N GLU A 415 7.13 21.38 27.84
CA GLU A 415 7.91 22.52 28.33
C GLU A 415 8.69 23.12 27.15
N ALA A 416 8.08 24.06 26.43
CA ALA A 416 8.69 24.65 25.23
C ALA A 416 9.19 26.08 25.49
N VAL A 417 10.44 26.34 25.08
CA VAL A 417 11.20 27.58 25.35
C VAL A 417 10.94 28.71 24.33
N SER A 418 10.37 28.43 23.15
CA SER A 418 10.18 29.46 22.11
C SER A 418 9.11 30.51 22.46
N GLU A 419 9.18 31.72 21.89
CA GLU A 419 8.12 32.73 22.00
C GLU A 419 7.14 32.65 20.82
N GLY A 420 5.87 33.01 21.02
CA GLY A 420 4.84 33.13 19.98
C GLY A 420 3.87 31.94 19.84
N VAL A 421 2.77 32.16 19.11
CA VAL A 421 1.70 31.18 18.80
C VAL A 421 2.08 30.34 17.58
N GLY A 422 1.92 29.02 17.66
CA GLY A 422 2.19 28.15 16.52
C GLY A 422 2.85 26.82 16.88
N PHE A 423 3.40 26.15 15.87
CA PHE A 423 4.15 24.91 16.07
C PHE A 423 5.48 25.16 16.76
N VAL A 424 5.78 24.32 17.74
CA VAL A 424 7.05 24.31 18.46
C VAL A 424 7.72 22.95 18.29
N ARG A 425 9.04 22.97 18.37
CA ARG A 425 9.89 21.78 18.30
C ARG A 425 10.68 21.64 19.59
N GLN A 426 10.77 20.43 20.10
CA GLN A 426 11.59 20.07 21.25
C GLN A 426 12.42 18.84 20.87
N SER A 427 13.75 18.96 20.93
CA SER A 427 14.63 17.81 20.70
C SER A 427 14.50 16.80 21.83
N ARG A 428 14.41 15.52 21.47
CA ARG A 428 14.44 14.38 22.40
C ARG A 428 15.87 13.93 22.64
N SER A 429 16.05 13.11 23.69
CA SER A 429 17.34 12.48 24.01
C SER A 429 17.84 11.52 22.94
N ASP A 430 16.95 10.99 22.09
CA ASP A 430 17.27 10.10 20.98
C ASP A 430 17.59 10.84 19.66
N GLY A 431 17.66 12.18 19.68
CA GLY A 431 17.92 13.01 18.51
C GLY A 431 16.70 13.27 17.61
N SER A 432 15.55 12.68 17.91
CA SER A 432 14.29 12.98 17.20
C SER A 432 13.64 14.27 17.70
N ILE A 433 12.70 14.81 16.91
CA ILE A 433 11.98 16.04 17.25
C ILE A 433 10.58 15.69 17.74
N ARG A 434 10.24 16.13 18.95
CA ARG A 434 8.84 16.19 19.39
C ARG A 434 8.23 17.52 18.98
N TYR A 435 7.06 17.45 18.35
CA TYR A 435 6.31 18.63 17.97
C TYR A 435 5.18 18.93 18.94
N GLY A 436 4.89 20.20 19.10
CA GLY A 436 3.76 20.69 19.89
C GLY A 436 3.12 21.92 19.27
N TRP A 437 1.97 22.29 19.81
CA TRP A 437 1.25 23.52 19.51
C TRP A 437 1.30 24.46 20.71
N ARG A 438 1.72 25.71 20.50
CA ARG A 438 1.57 26.78 21.49
C ARG A 438 0.29 27.57 21.24
N PRO A 439 -0.68 27.52 22.17
CA PRO A 439 -1.92 28.28 22.11
C PRO A 439 -1.74 29.80 22.17
N SER A 440 -2.76 30.54 21.74
CA SER A 440 -2.81 32.02 21.82
C SER A 440 -3.24 32.56 23.18
N ASP A 441 -3.90 31.74 23.99
CA ASP A 441 -4.40 32.09 25.34
C ASP A 441 -3.32 32.02 26.43
N GLY A 442 -2.09 31.65 26.07
CA GLY A 442 -0.96 31.50 27.00
C GLY A 442 -0.97 30.20 27.82
N SER A 443 -1.89 29.27 27.52
CA SER A 443 -1.90 27.94 28.12
C SER A 443 -0.65 27.13 27.73
N LYS A 444 -0.41 26.02 28.43
CA LYS A 444 0.76 25.17 28.21
C LYS A 444 0.75 24.60 26.80
N VAL A 445 1.94 24.40 26.24
CA VAL A 445 2.10 23.78 24.92
C VAL A 445 1.52 22.37 24.93
N GLN A 446 0.69 22.09 23.94
CA GLN A 446 0.06 20.77 23.75
C GLN A 446 0.92 19.93 22.79
N GLY A 447 1.21 18.68 23.14
CA GLY A 447 1.92 17.75 22.26
C GLY A 447 1.08 17.35 21.05
N LEU A 448 1.75 17.03 19.95
CA LEU A 448 1.09 16.51 18.74
C LEU A 448 1.09 14.98 18.73
N THR A 449 0.03 14.41 18.17
CA THR A 449 -0.13 12.96 17.99
C THR A 449 0.88 12.44 16.99
N GLU A 450 1.64 11.41 17.35
CA GLU A 450 2.57 10.75 16.45
C GLU A 450 1.88 9.61 15.69
N LYS A 451 2.12 9.53 14.38
CA LYS A 451 1.62 8.47 13.52
C LYS A 451 2.75 7.95 12.66
N THR A 452 2.95 6.64 12.73
CA THR A 452 3.85 5.91 11.84
C THR A 452 3.07 5.32 10.67
N ILE A 453 3.61 5.44 9.47
CA ILE A 453 3.09 4.83 8.23
C ILE A 453 4.20 4.05 7.53
N LEU A 454 3.84 3.06 6.71
CA LEU A 454 4.81 2.35 5.88
C LEU A 454 5.21 3.21 4.68
N VAL A 455 6.49 3.20 4.33
CA VAL A 455 6.97 3.91 3.14
C VAL A 455 6.35 3.33 1.87
N ALA A 456 6.12 2.02 1.83
CA ALA A 456 5.48 1.34 0.70
C ALA A 456 4.03 1.77 0.45
N ASP A 457 3.35 2.32 1.47
CA ASP A 457 1.97 2.81 1.34
C ASP A 457 1.92 4.25 0.79
N ILE A 458 3.06 4.92 0.65
CA ILE A 458 3.15 6.29 0.16
C ILE A 458 3.01 6.28 -1.37
N VAL A 459 2.01 7.01 -1.85
CA VAL A 459 1.72 7.21 -3.27
C VAL A 459 2.46 8.42 -3.81
N ARG A 460 2.37 9.50 -3.05
CA ARG A 460 2.90 10.81 -3.39
C ARG A 460 3.10 11.58 -2.10
N TRP A 461 4.14 12.38 -2.04
CA TRP A 461 4.32 13.34 -0.97
C TRP A 461 4.89 14.66 -1.50
N PHE A 462 4.60 15.76 -0.81
CA PHE A 462 5.19 17.07 -1.09
C PHE A 462 4.95 18.04 0.08
N GLN A 463 5.67 19.15 0.11
CA GLN A 463 5.50 20.23 1.11
C GLN A 463 4.62 21.35 0.54
N PRO A 464 3.29 21.36 0.80
CA PRO A 464 2.35 22.28 0.14
C PRO A 464 2.72 23.76 0.29
N ASN A 465 3.33 24.13 1.42
CA ASN A 465 3.66 25.51 1.76
C ASN A 465 5.04 25.97 1.29
N GLN A 466 5.87 25.07 0.74
CA GLN A 466 7.19 25.39 0.19
C GLN A 466 7.26 25.26 -1.34
N LEU A 467 6.19 24.77 -1.99
CA LEU A 467 6.17 24.62 -3.44
C LEU A 467 6.22 25.97 -4.16
N SER A 468 7.23 26.12 -5.03
CA SER A 468 7.25 27.16 -6.06
C SER A 468 6.13 26.93 -7.08
N LEU A 469 5.85 27.91 -7.93
CA LEU A 469 4.89 27.76 -9.04
C LEU A 469 5.22 26.57 -9.94
N VAL A 470 6.50 26.35 -10.22
CA VAL A 470 6.98 25.19 -11.00
C VAL A 470 6.75 23.89 -10.23
N GLY A 471 6.99 23.88 -8.92
CA GLY A 471 6.70 22.73 -8.06
C GLY A 471 5.22 22.36 -8.05
N LYS A 472 4.34 23.35 -7.94
CA LYS A 472 2.88 23.16 -8.03
C LYS A 472 2.47 22.59 -9.39
N ALA A 473 3.03 23.12 -10.48
CA ALA A 473 2.78 22.61 -11.83
C ALA A 473 3.24 21.16 -12.01
N ARG A 474 4.37 20.76 -11.41
CA ARG A 474 4.85 19.36 -11.45
C ARG A 474 3.91 18.41 -10.70
N VAL A 475 3.49 18.77 -9.50
CA VAL A 475 2.51 17.97 -8.72
C VAL A 475 1.20 17.85 -9.48
N TYR A 476 0.73 18.97 -10.02
CA TYR A 476 -0.46 19.04 -10.85
C TYR A 476 -0.40 18.09 -12.05
N LEU A 477 0.67 18.14 -12.84
CA LEU A 477 0.85 17.24 -13.99
C LEU A 477 0.93 15.78 -13.56
N SER A 478 1.59 15.49 -12.43
CA SER A 478 1.65 14.14 -11.87
C SER A 478 0.26 13.59 -11.53
N ARG A 479 -0.59 14.39 -10.86
CA ARG A 479 -2.00 14.03 -10.55
C ARG A 479 -2.81 13.80 -11.82
N TRP A 480 -2.57 14.61 -12.85
CA TRP A 480 -3.30 14.50 -14.11
C TRP A 480 -2.92 13.25 -14.91
N ILE A 481 -1.62 12.92 -14.96
CA ILE A 481 -1.14 11.67 -15.59
C ILE A 481 -1.68 10.45 -14.83
N GLU A 482 -1.64 10.48 -13.50
CA GLU A 482 -2.21 9.41 -12.67
C GLU A 482 -3.71 9.24 -12.91
N PHE A 483 -4.46 10.34 -13.01
CA PHE A 483 -5.90 10.27 -13.30
C PHE A 483 -6.21 9.65 -14.67
N LEU A 484 -5.38 9.87 -15.69
CA LEU A 484 -5.61 9.37 -17.05
C LEU A 484 -5.11 7.95 -17.29
N PHE A 485 -4.00 7.57 -16.66
CA PHE A 485 -3.29 6.32 -16.96
C PHE A 485 -3.09 5.41 -15.74
N GLY A 486 -3.36 5.91 -14.54
CA GLY A 486 -3.24 5.13 -13.32
C GLY A 486 -4.35 4.10 -13.21
N SER A 487 -4.03 2.96 -12.61
CA SER A 487 -5.03 2.00 -12.19
C SER A 487 -6.00 2.67 -11.20
N PRO A 488 -7.32 2.49 -11.34
CA PRO A 488 -8.28 2.99 -10.37
C PRO A 488 -7.93 2.38 -9.01
N ARG A 489 -7.46 3.21 -8.09
CA ARG A 489 -7.35 2.80 -6.69
C ARG A 489 -8.74 2.89 -6.10
N GLU A 490 -8.98 2.20 -4.99
CA GLU A 490 -10.09 2.56 -4.13
C GLU A 490 -9.86 4.03 -3.74
N ALA A 491 -10.45 4.95 -4.52
CA ALA A 491 -10.65 6.30 -4.10
C ALA A 491 -11.55 6.14 -2.89
N GLY A 492 -10.93 6.11 -1.71
CA GLY A 492 -11.57 5.83 -0.43
C GLY A 492 -12.95 6.46 -0.46
N VAL A 493 -13.94 5.58 -0.36
CA VAL A 493 -15.34 5.81 -0.70
C VAL A 493 -15.78 7.17 -0.15
N GLU A 494 -15.83 8.13 -1.07
CA GLU A 494 -16.81 9.20 -1.19
C GLU A 494 -16.81 10.30 -0.11
N GLY A 495 -16.39 11.50 -0.55
CA GLY A 495 -16.76 12.76 0.09
C GLY A 495 -18.13 13.26 -0.31
#